data_AF-A0A6J1M0K1-F1
#
_entry.id   AF-A0A6J1M0K1-F1
#
_cell.length_a   1.000
_cell.length_b   1.000
_cell.length_c   1.000
_cell.angle_alpha   90.00
_cell.angle_beta   90.00
_cell.angle_gamma   90.00
#
_symmetry.space_group_name_H-M   'P 1'
#
loop_
_entity.id
_entity.type
_entity.pdbx_description
1 polymer ?
#
loop_
_entity_poly.entity_id
_entity_poly.type
_entity_poly.pdbx_seq_one_letter_code
_entity_poly.pdbx_strand_id
1 'polypeptide(L)'
;MGYGHGYARSAAHIDGSYGLGLSSGDDYLIMGFLAAQGAGQDDCLYAAACACPNAAYEYAKAGRALLGAIEVFESAPLEKPRYNDLIVLMERAAYDGFRGASCNTTQSCDGLL
;
A
#
# COMPACT_ATOMS: atom_id res chain seq x y z
N MET A 1 9.50 40.69 5.46
CA MET A 1 8.10 40.43 5.90
C MET A 1 7.35 40.00 4.64
N GLY A 2 6.76 38.81 4.44
CA GLY A 2 6.46 37.65 5.28
C GLY A 2 5.15 37.03 4.77
N TYR A 3 5.18 35.74 4.38
CA TYR A 3 4.08 34.74 4.34
C TYR A 3 2.97 34.91 3.27
N GLY A 4 2.47 33.87 2.59
CA GLY A 4 2.62 32.42 2.79
C GLY A 4 2.16 31.59 1.58
N HIS A 5 2.68 30.36 1.53
CA HIS A 5 2.38 29.31 0.57
C HIS A 5 0.92 28.85 0.69
N GLY A 6 0.17 28.95 -0.41
CA GLY A 6 -1.17 28.41 -0.53
C GLY A 6 -1.12 26.89 -0.71
N TYR A 7 -1.51 26.16 0.33
CA TYR A 7 -1.77 24.73 0.29
C TYR A 7 -2.90 24.44 -0.72
N ALA A 8 -2.57 23.61 -1.72
CA ALA A 8 -3.53 23.11 -2.69
C ALA A 8 -4.52 22.18 -1.98
N ARG A 9 -5.80 22.55 -2.02
CA ARG A 9 -6.91 21.73 -1.52
C ARG A 9 -7.25 20.70 -2.59
N SER A 10 -6.77 19.47 -2.44
CA SER A 10 -7.16 18.36 -3.31
C SER A 10 -8.54 17.83 -2.91
N ALA A 11 -9.57 18.61 -3.23
CA ALA A 11 -10.93 18.11 -3.39
C ALA A 11 -11.25 18.14 -4.88
N ALA A 12 -10.65 17.20 -5.62
CA ALA A 12 -11.03 16.95 -7.00
C ALA A 12 -11.46 15.50 -7.08
N HIS A 13 -12.77 15.33 -7.23
CA HIS A 13 -13.39 14.14 -7.75
C HIS A 13 -12.52 13.47 -8.82
N ILE A 14 -12.35 12.17 -8.61
CA ILE A 14 -11.98 11.12 -9.55
C ILE A 14 -12.48 11.45 -10.97
N ASP A 15 -11.71 12.16 -11.79
CA ASP A 15 -11.95 12.23 -13.25
C ASP A 15 -10.78 12.77 -14.09
N GLY A 16 -9.56 12.66 -13.59
CA GLY A 16 -8.39 13.18 -14.29
C GLY A 16 -7.10 12.61 -13.73
N SER A 17 -7.03 11.29 -13.62
CA SER A 17 -5.83 10.66 -13.10
C SER A 17 -4.71 10.82 -14.13
N TYR A 18 -3.61 11.46 -13.71
CA TYR A 18 -2.28 11.02 -14.13
C TYR A 18 -2.07 9.60 -13.62
N GLY A 19 -2.88 8.66 -14.11
CA GLY A 19 -2.88 7.29 -13.67
C GLY A 19 -1.69 6.63 -14.30
N LEU A 20 -0.90 5.92 -13.51
CA LEU A 20 0.24 5.13 -13.96
C LEU A 20 -0.20 3.93 -14.84
N GLY A 21 -1.38 3.99 -15.49
CA GLY A 21 -2.06 2.86 -16.12
C GLY A 21 -2.60 1.84 -15.12
N LEU A 22 -2.67 2.22 -13.85
CA LEU A 22 -3.05 1.37 -12.73
C LEU A 22 -4.57 1.47 -12.48
N SER A 23 -5.19 0.36 -12.08
CA SER A 23 -6.59 0.40 -11.70
C SER A 23 -6.75 1.18 -10.39
N SER A 24 -7.94 1.72 -10.10
CA SER A 24 -8.17 2.55 -8.90
C SER A 24 -7.81 1.85 -7.58
N GLY A 25 -7.83 0.51 -7.55
CA GLY A 25 -7.40 -0.26 -6.39
C GLY A 25 -5.88 -0.42 -6.26
N ASP A 26 -5.16 -0.40 -7.38
CA ASP A 26 -3.70 -0.51 -7.42
C ASP A 26 -3.05 0.79 -6.93
N ASP A 27 -3.60 1.94 -7.33
CA ASP A 27 -3.16 3.25 -6.87
C ASP A 27 -3.25 3.36 -5.34
N TYR A 28 -4.35 2.88 -4.75
CA TYR A 28 -4.55 2.94 -3.31
C TYR A 28 -3.58 2.02 -2.55
N LEU A 29 -3.33 0.82 -3.09
CA LEU A 29 -2.37 -0.14 -2.55
C LEU A 29 -0.93 0.37 -2.59
N ILE A 30 -0.53 0.97 -3.72
CA ILE A 30 0.82 1.52 -3.88
C ILE A 30 1.01 2.70 -2.95
N MET A 31 0.03 3.59 -2.82
CA MET A 31 0.08 4.69 -1.85
C MET A 31 0.18 4.17 -0.41
N GLY A 32 -0.59 3.15 -0.04
CA GLY A 32 -0.49 2.50 1.27
C GLY A 32 0.90 1.90 1.52
N PHE A 33 1.52 1.29 0.51
CA PHE A 33 2.88 0.75 0.63
C PHE A 33 3.94 1.85 0.78
N LEU A 34 3.83 2.94 0.03
CA LEU A 34 4.71 4.10 0.16
C LEU A 34 4.57 4.74 1.55
N ALA A 35 3.34 4.83 2.07
CA ALA A 35 3.06 5.29 3.42
C ALA A 35 3.70 4.40 4.49
N ALA A 36 3.55 3.08 4.35
CA ALA A 36 4.16 2.10 5.23
C ALA A 36 5.69 2.21 5.20
N GLN A 37 6.33 2.32 4.03
CA GLN A 37 7.79 2.44 3.95
C GLN A 37 8.35 3.80 4.37
N GLY A 38 7.73 4.89 3.96
CA GLY A 38 8.24 6.25 4.16
C GLY A 38 7.90 6.84 5.53
N ALA A 39 6.70 6.56 6.03
CA ALA A 39 6.17 7.16 7.27
C ALA A 39 5.88 6.12 8.37
N GLY A 40 6.07 4.83 8.10
CA GLY A 40 5.75 3.77 9.07
C GLY A 40 4.26 3.57 9.32
N GLN A 41 3.40 4.04 8.41
CA GLN A 41 1.96 3.92 8.53
C GLN A 41 1.48 2.60 7.91
N ASP A 42 1.71 1.50 8.63
CA ASP A 42 1.30 0.17 8.17
C ASP A 42 -0.24 0.04 8.13
N ASP A 43 -0.97 0.78 8.96
CA ASP A 43 -2.44 0.85 8.97
C ASP A 43 -3.02 1.34 7.63
N CYS A 44 -2.27 2.18 6.93
CA CYS A 44 -2.60 2.69 5.61
C CYS A 44 -2.52 1.60 4.54
N LEU A 45 -1.43 0.83 4.56
CA LEU A 45 -1.29 -0.34 3.70
C LEU A 45 -2.36 -1.38 4.01
N TYR A 46 -2.68 -1.58 5.29
CA TYR A 46 -3.73 -2.50 5.70
C TYR A 46 -5.11 -2.07 5.18
N ALA A 47 -5.49 -0.79 5.34
CA ALA A 47 -6.75 -0.26 4.85
C ALA A 47 -6.89 -0.46 3.33
N ALA A 48 -5.82 -0.14 2.60
CA ALA A 48 -5.78 -0.28 1.15
C ALA A 48 -5.87 -1.74 0.70
N ALA A 49 -5.12 -2.62 1.35
CA ALA A 49 -5.13 -4.04 1.05
C ALA A 49 -6.46 -4.71 1.37
N CYS A 50 -7.12 -4.28 2.45
CA CYS A 50 -8.45 -4.77 2.80
C CYS A 50 -9.51 -4.28 1.80
N ALA A 51 -9.47 -3.01 1.40
CA ALA A 51 -10.43 -2.45 0.44
C ALA A 51 -10.29 -3.05 -0.97
N CYS A 52 -9.08 -3.48 -1.34
CA CYS A 52 -8.75 -4.04 -2.66
C CYS A 52 -8.09 -5.42 -2.52
N PRO A 53 -8.82 -6.43 -2.01
CA PRO A 53 -8.22 -7.70 -1.57
C PRO A 53 -7.63 -8.52 -2.72
N ASN A 54 -8.19 -8.42 -3.93
CA ASN A 54 -7.68 -9.15 -5.10
C ASN A 54 -6.31 -8.62 -5.55
N ALA A 55 -6.18 -7.29 -5.68
CA ALA A 55 -4.92 -6.66 -6.03
C ALA A 55 -3.87 -6.89 -4.92
N ALA A 56 -4.25 -6.73 -3.65
CA ALA A 56 -3.37 -6.95 -2.51
C ALA A 56 -2.77 -8.36 -2.50
N TYR A 57 -3.60 -9.37 -2.78
CA TYR A 57 -3.16 -10.75 -2.84
C TYR A 57 -2.18 -11.02 -4.00
N GLU A 58 -2.44 -10.48 -5.19
CA GLU A 58 -1.52 -10.63 -6.34
C GLU A 58 -0.18 -9.92 -6.10
N TYR A 59 -0.19 -8.71 -5.51
CA TYR A 59 1.04 -8.00 -5.15
C TYR A 59 1.82 -8.73 -4.05
N ALA A 60 1.15 -9.27 -3.03
CA ALA A 60 1.80 -10.05 -1.98
C ALA A 60 2.44 -11.33 -2.54
N LYS A 61 1.76 -12.01 -3.47
CA LYS A 61 2.28 -13.19 -4.17
C LYS A 61 3.50 -12.84 -5.03
N ALA A 62 3.46 -11.73 -5.76
CA ALA A 62 4.60 -11.24 -6.52
C ALA A 62 5.79 -10.91 -5.60
N GLY A 63 5.53 -10.27 -4.45
CA GLY A 63 6.53 -10.00 -3.42
C GLY A 63 7.18 -11.27 -2.88
N ARG A 64 6.39 -12.27 -2.47
CA ARG A 64 6.92 -13.57 -2.03
C ARG A 64 7.77 -14.24 -3.08
N ALA A 65 7.31 -14.26 -4.33
CA ALA A 65 8.03 -14.88 -5.44
C ALA A 65 9.40 -14.21 -5.64
N LEU A 66 9.46 -12.89 -5.56
CA LEU A 66 10.72 -12.14 -5.65
C LEU A 66 11.66 -12.46 -4.48
N LEU A 67 11.15 -12.46 -3.24
CA LEU A 67 11.96 -12.78 -2.06
C LEU A 67 12.52 -14.21 -2.12
N GLY A 68 11.70 -15.18 -2.52
CA GLY A 68 12.16 -16.57 -2.73
C GLY A 68 13.17 -16.68 -3.88
N ALA A 69 13.00 -15.92 -4.95
CA ALA A 69 13.98 -15.88 -6.05
C ALA A 69 15.33 -15.32 -5.57
N ILE A 70 15.34 -14.25 -4.78
CA ILE A 70 16.58 -13.69 -4.20
C ILE A 70 17.31 -14.74 -3.36
N GLU A 71 16.58 -15.46 -2.52
CA GLU A 71 17.16 -16.53 -1.68
C GLU A 71 17.79 -17.66 -2.51
N VAL A 72 17.16 -18.03 -3.64
CA VAL A 72 17.66 -19.07 -4.55
C VAL A 72 18.84 -18.59 -5.39
N PHE A 73 18.79 -17.36 -5.92
CA PHE A 73 19.77 -16.89 -6.92
C PHE A 73 20.96 -16.16 -6.31
N GLU A 74 20.79 -15.42 -5.21
CA GLU A 74 21.88 -14.64 -4.60
C GLU A 74 22.53 -15.38 -3.43
N SER A 75 21.92 -16.45 -2.90
CA SER A 75 22.37 -17.18 -1.70
C SER A 75 22.63 -16.28 -0.49
N ALA A 76 22.08 -15.06 -0.52
CA ALA A 76 22.25 -14.03 0.48
C ALA A 76 21.00 -13.99 1.36
N PRO A 77 21.16 -13.85 2.69
CA PRO A 77 20.02 -13.63 3.56
C PRO A 77 19.35 -12.31 3.17
N LEU A 78 18.03 -12.31 3.06
CA LEU A 78 17.23 -11.12 2.83
C LEU A 78 17.54 -10.08 3.91
N GLU A 79 18.27 -9.02 3.55
CA GLU A 79 18.73 -7.99 4.49
C GLU A 79 17.58 -7.16 5.09
N LYS A 80 16.38 -7.27 4.51
CA LYS A 80 15.23 -6.41 4.84
C LYS A 80 14.03 -7.25 5.27
N PRO A 81 13.97 -7.68 6.56
CA PRO A 81 12.86 -8.49 7.09
C PRO A 81 11.50 -7.78 6.95
N ARG A 82 11.51 -6.44 6.94
CA ARG A 82 10.32 -5.60 6.78
C ARG A 82 9.51 -5.92 5.51
N TYR A 83 10.13 -6.42 4.44
CA TYR A 83 9.36 -6.80 3.25
C TYR A 83 8.46 -8.02 3.51
N ASN A 84 8.94 -9.00 4.29
CA ASN A 84 8.10 -10.13 4.70
C ASN A 84 6.94 -9.67 5.59
N ASP A 85 7.20 -8.76 6.53
CA ASP A 85 6.16 -8.24 7.42
C ASP A 85 5.05 -7.52 6.63
N LEU A 86 5.42 -6.69 5.66
CA LEU A 86 4.46 -5.99 4.80
C LEU A 86 3.67 -6.95 3.88
N ILE A 87 4.32 -7.99 3.36
CA ILE A 87 3.64 -9.05 2.58
C ILE A 87 2.59 -9.76 3.44
N VAL A 88 2.97 -10.17 4.66
CA VAL A 88 2.05 -10.85 5.60
C VAL A 88 0.90 -9.92 5.99
N LEU A 89 1.18 -8.64 6.20
CA LEU A 89 0.16 -7.63 6.47
C LEU A 89 -0.84 -7.52 5.30
N MET A 90 -0.35 -7.45 4.07
CA MET A 90 -1.19 -7.39 2.87
C MET A 90 -2.04 -8.65 2.69
N GLU A 91 -1.46 -9.84 2.92
CA GLU A 91 -2.20 -11.12 2.86
C GLU A 91 -3.32 -11.17 3.89
N ARG A 92 -3.04 -10.74 5.13
CA ARG A 92 -4.04 -10.69 6.20
C ARG A 92 -5.14 -9.69 5.88
N ALA A 93 -4.78 -8.49 5.45
CA ALA A 93 -5.74 -7.45 5.07
C ALA A 93 -6.63 -7.92 3.91
N ALA A 94 -6.04 -8.54 2.88
CA ALA A 94 -6.79 -9.11 1.76
C ALA A 94 -7.77 -10.20 2.23
N TYR A 95 -7.33 -11.08 3.12
CA TYR A 95 -8.18 -12.12 3.71
C TYR A 95 -9.39 -11.52 4.45
N ASP A 96 -9.16 -10.47 5.25
CA ASP A 96 -10.23 -9.79 5.97
C ASP A 96 -11.18 -9.06 5.00
N GLY A 97 -10.66 -8.47 3.92
CA GLY A 97 -11.45 -7.89 2.83
C GLY A 97 -12.33 -8.91 2.11
N PHE A 98 -11.81 -10.09 1.78
CA PHE A 98 -12.60 -11.18 1.18
C PHE A 98 -13.74 -11.67 2.09
N ARG A 99 -13.58 -11.54 3.41
CA ARG A 99 -14.59 -11.91 4.40
C ARG A 99 -15.62 -10.81 4.67
N GLY A 100 -15.49 -9.65 4.03
CA GLY A 100 -16.37 -8.50 4.23
C GLY A 100 -16.16 -7.82 5.59
N ALA A 101 -14.97 -7.92 6.18
CA ALA A 101 -14.63 -7.17 7.38
C ALA A 101 -14.63 -5.65 7.09
N SER A 102 -14.80 -4.81 8.12
CA SER A 102 -14.73 -3.36 7.93
C SER A 102 -13.28 -2.93 7.68
N CYS A 103 -12.95 -2.65 6.43
CA CYS A 103 -11.64 -2.12 6.03
C CYS A 103 -11.41 -0.66 6.44
N ASN A 104 -12.40 -0.01 7.04
CA ASN A 104 -12.29 1.31 7.65
C ASN A 104 -11.52 1.20 8.98
N THR A 105 -10.21 0.97 8.90
CA THR A 105 -9.35 1.56 9.92
C THR A 105 -9.54 3.08 9.80
N THR A 106 -9.72 3.76 10.93
CA THR A 106 -10.17 5.15 11.04
C THR A 106 -9.20 6.21 10.48
N GLN A 107 -8.28 5.81 9.60
CA GLN A 107 -7.31 6.63 8.91
C GLN A 107 -7.35 6.25 7.44
N SER A 108 -8.20 6.92 6.66
CA SER A 108 -7.81 7.19 5.28
C SER A 108 -6.40 7.81 5.33
N CYS A 109 -5.54 7.46 4.39
CA CYS A 109 -4.18 8.02 4.29
C CYS A 109 -4.15 9.51 3.93
N ASP A 110 -5.16 10.27 4.38
CA ASP A 110 -5.43 11.68 4.14
C ASP A 110 -4.43 12.61 4.84
N GLY A 111 -3.37 12.07 5.45
CA GLY A 111 -2.33 12.82 6.16
C GLY A 111 -0.91 12.69 5.61
N LEU A 112 -0.71 12.04 4.45
CA LEU A 112 0.62 11.78 3.87
C LEU A 112 1.08 12.79 2.81
N LEU A 113 0.42 13.95 2.72
CA LEU A 113 0.81 15.09 1.88
C LEU A 113 1.16 16.32 2.73
#